data_AF-A0A0Q6LTF0-F1
#
_entry.id   AF-A0A0Q6LTF0-F1
#
_cell.length_a   1.000
_cell.length_b   1.000
_cell.length_c   1.000
_cell.angle_alpha   90.00
_cell.angle_beta   90.00
_cell.angle_gamma   90.00
#
_symmetry.space_group_name_H-M   'P 1'
#
loop_
_entity.id
_entity.type
_entity.pdbx_description
1 polymer ?
#
loop_
_entity_poly.entity_id
_entity_poly.type
_entity_poly.pdbx_seq_one_letter_code
_entity_poly.pdbx_strand_id
1 'polypeptide(L)'
;MARLARLCIPGHPHLVQQRGHNGQPVFLDEADTQGFLRLLADGAKASGVAVHAYGLAAGEVHLLATPAAADSLSRLMQALGRQHGQAFNRRHARSGSLWDGRFRAVPIDGEPHLLAAMRYVESVAPDLRASSAAHHLGQAIDHAVSDHPLYWALGNTPFDREMKYKAWFEQGTSSAEADRFRRAVSQGWPLGEGAFLDDLSQLTSRRLAARPRGRPPKTSA
;
A
#
# COMPACT_ATOMS: atom_id res chain seq x y z
N MET A 1 8.90 5.11 22.67
CA MET A 1 9.26 6.17 21.71
C MET A 1 8.00 6.63 21.00
N ALA A 2 7.71 7.93 20.93
CA ALA A 2 6.51 8.42 20.24
C ALA A 2 6.58 8.05 18.75
N ARG A 3 5.57 7.31 18.26
CA ARG A 3 5.47 6.94 16.84
C ARG A 3 5.13 8.19 16.04
N LEU A 4 5.89 8.46 14.98
CA LEU A 4 5.68 9.61 14.10
C LEU A 4 4.23 9.66 13.59
N ALA A 5 3.69 10.86 13.45
CA ALA A 5 2.39 11.07 12.79
C ALA A 5 2.44 10.48 11.37
N ARG A 6 1.32 9.89 10.92
CA ARG A 6 1.26 9.31 9.57
C ARG A 6 1.41 10.44 8.55
N LEU A 7 2.26 10.20 7.55
CA LEU A 7 2.39 11.11 6.42
C LEU A 7 1.41 10.62 5.36
N CYS A 8 0.27 11.32 5.27
CA CYS A 8 -0.77 11.06 4.29
C CYS A 8 -0.94 12.35 3.49
N ILE A 9 -0.47 12.34 2.25
CA ILE A 9 -0.44 13.50 1.38
C ILE A 9 -1.50 13.32 0.28
N PRO A 10 -2.54 14.17 0.23
CA PRO A 10 -3.54 14.12 -0.83
C PRO A 10 -2.91 14.16 -2.22
N GLY A 11 -3.42 13.37 -3.16
CA GLY A 11 -2.97 13.38 -4.55
C GLY A 11 -1.65 12.64 -4.83
N HIS A 12 -0.93 12.19 -3.80
CA HIS A 12 0.28 11.37 -3.98
C HIS A 12 0.00 9.89 -3.72
N PRO A 13 0.61 8.96 -4.47
CA PRO A 13 0.49 7.54 -4.20
C PRO A 13 1.21 7.16 -2.91
N HIS A 14 0.61 6.24 -2.14
CA HIS A 14 1.15 5.74 -0.88
C HIS A 14 1.24 4.22 -0.88
N LEU A 15 2.36 3.69 -0.40
CA LEU A 15 2.45 2.31 0.03
C LEU A 15 1.86 2.17 1.43
N VAL A 16 0.83 1.35 1.55
CA VAL A 16 0.09 1.10 2.78
C VAL A 16 0.27 -0.35 3.19
N GLN A 17 0.55 -0.58 4.48
CA GLN A 17 0.63 -1.93 5.05
C GLN A 17 -0.15 -2.01 6.36
N GLN A 18 -0.95 -3.08 6.49
CA GLN A 18 -1.57 -3.48 7.74
C GLN A 18 -1.22 -4.93 8.05
N ARG A 19 -0.84 -5.21 9.30
CA ARG A 19 -0.38 -6.54 9.74
C ARG A 19 -1.33 -7.14 10.76
N GLY A 20 -1.50 -8.45 10.71
CA GLY A 20 -2.17 -9.24 11.74
C GLY A 20 -1.39 -9.20 13.05
N HIS A 21 -2.11 -9.26 14.17
CA HIS A 21 -1.51 -9.27 15.50
C HIS A 21 -0.54 -10.45 15.63
N ASN A 22 0.70 -10.18 16.07
CA ASN A 22 1.78 -11.17 16.16
C ASN A 22 2.04 -11.95 14.85
N GLY A 23 1.79 -11.34 13.69
CA GLY A 23 1.95 -11.99 12.39
C GLY A 23 0.97 -13.13 12.13
N GLN A 24 -0.09 -13.23 12.93
CA GLN A 24 -1.12 -14.25 12.73
C GLN A 24 -1.85 -14.02 11.39
N PRO A 25 -2.33 -15.11 10.75
CA PRO A 25 -3.17 -14.98 9.58
C PRO A 25 -4.43 -14.16 9.86
N VAL A 26 -4.75 -13.27 8.92
CA VAL A 26 -5.97 -12.47 8.86
C VAL A 26 -6.88 -12.90 7.70
N PHE A 27 -6.42 -13.87 6.90
CA PHE A 27 -7.17 -14.58 5.87
C PHE A 27 -6.90 -16.08 6.03
N LEU A 28 -7.94 -16.87 6.36
CA LEU A 28 -7.80 -18.33 6.51
C LEU A 28 -8.34 -19.10 5.30
N ASP A 29 -9.30 -18.52 4.60
CA ASP A 29 -9.96 -19.13 3.44
C ASP A 29 -10.35 -18.07 2.40
N GLU A 30 -10.81 -18.54 1.24
CA GLU A 30 -11.21 -17.67 0.13
C GLU A 30 -12.36 -16.73 0.50
N ALA A 31 -13.25 -17.13 1.41
CA ALA A 31 -14.38 -16.30 1.80
C ALA A 31 -13.97 -15.14 2.71
N ASP A 32 -12.89 -15.27 3.49
CA ASP A 32 -12.26 -14.14 4.19
C ASP A 32 -11.67 -13.14 3.20
N THR A 33 -10.95 -13.63 2.19
CA THR A 33 -10.34 -12.81 1.13
C THR A 33 -11.41 -12.05 0.33
N GLN A 34 -12.42 -12.75 -0.17
CA GLN A 34 -13.53 -12.15 -0.92
C GLN A 34 -14.40 -11.22 -0.06
N GLY A 35 -14.53 -11.53 1.24
CA GLY A 35 -15.13 -10.62 2.21
C GLY A 35 -14.37 -9.30 2.29
N PHE A 36 -13.05 -9.37 2.45
CA PHE A 36 -12.19 -8.19 2.54
C PHE A 36 -12.19 -7.35 1.25
N LEU A 37 -12.11 -7.97 0.08
CA LEU A 37 -12.10 -7.26 -1.20
C LEU A 37 -13.39 -6.46 -1.44
N ARG A 38 -14.55 -6.99 -1.03
CA ARG A 38 -15.82 -6.24 -1.05
C ARG A 38 -15.77 -5.01 -0.15
N LEU A 39 -15.26 -5.18 1.08
CA LEU A 39 -15.08 -4.06 2.01
C LEU A 39 -14.09 -3.03 1.46
N LEU A 40 -13.04 -3.48 0.76
CA LEU A 40 -12.05 -2.61 0.12
C LEU A 40 -12.69 -1.75 -0.97
N ALA A 41 -13.46 -2.35 -1.88
CA ALA A 41 -14.17 -1.63 -2.94
C ALA A 41 -15.12 -0.56 -2.37
N ASP A 42 -15.99 -0.95 -1.44
CA ASP A 42 -16.96 -0.04 -0.83
C ASP A 42 -16.28 1.06 0.00
N GLY A 43 -15.29 0.67 0.81
CA GLY A 43 -14.55 1.56 1.68
C GLY A 43 -13.70 2.58 0.93
N ALA A 44 -13.07 2.17 -0.18
CA ALA A 44 -12.23 3.03 -1.01
C ALA A 44 -13.08 4.17 -1.61
N LYS A 45 -14.24 3.81 -2.18
CA LYS A 45 -15.21 4.79 -2.71
C LYS A 45 -15.73 5.72 -1.62
N ALA A 46 -16.16 5.19 -0.47
CA ALA A 46 -16.71 5.98 0.63
C ALA A 46 -15.68 6.92 1.27
N SER A 47 -14.40 6.57 1.20
CA SER A 47 -13.32 7.34 1.82
C SER A 47 -12.64 8.32 0.86
N GLY A 48 -12.90 8.22 -0.45
CA GLY A 48 -12.20 9.01 -1.47
C GLY A 48 -10.75 8.56 -1.63
N VAL A 49 -10.53 7.25 -1.79
CA VAL A 49 -9.20 6.67 -2.00
C VAL A 49 -9.21 5.91 -3.32
N ALA A 50 -8.30 6.25 -4.22
CA ALA A 50 -8.04 5.46 -5.42
C ALA A 50 -7.04 4.35 -5.07
N VAL A 51 -7.44 3.08 -5.18
CA VAL A 51 -6.55 1.94 -4.96
C VAL A 51 -5.97 1.50 -6.29
N HIS A 52 -4.67 1.68 -6.49
CA HIS A 52 -3.98 1.37 -7.74
C HIS A 52 -3.48 -0.06 -7.80
N ALA A 53 -3.14 -0.66 -6.65
CA ALA A 53 -2.81 -2.06 -6.55
C ALA A 53 -3.05 -2.58 -5.13
N TYR A 54 -3.32 -3.87 -4.99
CA TYR A 54 -3.34 -4.56 -3.70
C TYR A 54 -2.76 -5.97 -3.80
N GLY A 55 -2.26 -6.45 -2.66
CA GLY A 55 -1.89 -7.85 -2.46
C GLY A 55 -2.18 -8.26 -1.03
N LEU A 56 -2.90 -9.38 -0.89
CA LEU A 56 -3.32 -9.94 0.39
C LEU A 56 -2.46 -11.17 0.69
N ALA A 57 -1.51 -11.02 1.60
CA ALA A 57 -0.75 -12.13 2.17
C ALA A 57 -1.47 -12.65 3.42
N ALA A 58 -1.20 -13.89 3.82
CA ALA A 58 -1.93 -14.55 4.91
C ALA A 58 -2.11 -13.68 6.16
N GLY A 59 -1.06 -12.96 6.60
CA GLY A 59 -1.09 -12.08 7.77
C GLY A 59 -0.93 -10.59 7.47
N GLU A 60 -0.92 -10.17 6.20
CA GLU A 60 -0.63 -8.78 5.83
C GLU A 60 -1.47 -8.30 4.65
N VAL A 61 -1.93 -7.07 4.74
CA VAL A 61 -2.57 -6.34 3.64
C VAL A 61 -1.58 -5.31 3.13
N HIS A 62 -1.30 -5.33 1.83
CA HIS A 62 -0.50 -4.33 1.12
C HIS A 62 -1.37 -3.62 0.11
N LEU A 63 -1.34 -2.28 0.11
CA LEU A 63 -2.03 -1.45 -0.89
C LEU A 63 -1.06 -0.42 -1.47
N LEU A 64 -1.24 -0.11 -2.74
CA LEU A 64 -0.77 1.12 -3.35
C LEU A 64 -1.99 2.00 -3.62
N ALA A 65 -2.08 3.16 -2.95
CA ALA A 65 -3.30 3.96 -3.01
C ALA A 65 -3.03 5.47 -2.93
N THR A 66 -3.84 6.25 -3.64
CA THR A 66 -3.80 7.72 -3.63
C THR A 66 -5.03 8.27 -2.89
N PRO A 67 -4.86 8.94 -1.75
CA PRO A 67 -5.96 9.58 -1.03
C PRO A 67 -6.36 10.92 -1.66
N ALA A 68 -7.65 11.23 -1.68
CA ALA A 68 -8.16 12.54 -2.09
C ALA A 68 -8.02 13.62 -0.99
N ALA A 69 -7.96 13.22 0.27
CA ALA A 69 -7.81 14.11 1.42
C ALA A 69 -6.92 13.50 2.52
N ALA A 70 -6.37 14.33 3.41
CA ALA A 70 -5.34 13.95 4.37
C ALA A 70 -5.78 12.85 5.36
N ASP A 71 -7.08 12.70 5.58
CA ASP A 71 -7.68 11.70 6.47
C ASP A 71 -8.20 10.45 5.73
N SER A 72 -8.21 10.44 4.39
CA SER A 72 -8.91 9.44 3.57
C SER A 72 -8.37 8.03 3.80
N LEU A 73 -7.04 7.85 3.82
CA LEU A 73 -6.43 6.56 4.17
C LEU A 73 -6.78 6.13 5.60
N SER A 74 -6.87 7.08 6.53
CA SER A 74 -7.22 6.75 7.92
C SER A 74 -8.68 6.28 8.03
N ARG A 75 -9.61 6.94 7.33
CA ARG A 75 -11.02 6.52 7.25
C ARG A 75 -11.15 5.13 6.61
N LEU A 76 -10.50 4.91 5.47
CA LEU A 76 -10.49 3.62 4.78
C LEU A 76 -9.99 2.50 5.70
N MET A 77 -8.77 2.63 6.21
CA MET A 77 -8.14 1.57 7.00
C MET A 77 -8.86 1.31 8.34
N GLN A 78 -9.51 2.33 8.91
CA GLN A 78 -10.36 2.16 10.10
C GLN A 78 -11.62 1.35 9.78
N ALA A 79 -12.29 1.65 8.65
CA ALA A 79 -13.48 0.91 8.21
C ALA A 79 -13.14 -0.56 7.94
N LEU A 80 -12.09 -0.81 7.13
CA LEU A 80 -11.61 -2.16 6.82
C LEU A 80 -11.23 -2.92 8.10
N GLY A 81 -10.43 -2.28 8.95
CA GLY A 81 -9.94 -2.91 10.16
C GLY A 81 -11.07 -3.36 11.09
N ARG A 82 -12.10 -2.51 11.25
CA ARG A 82 -13.27 -2.80 12.08
C ARG A 82 -14.16 -3.88 11.48
N GLN A 83 -14.56 -3.72 10.22
CA GLN A 83 -15.52 -4.60 9.56
C GLN A 83 -14.95 -5.99 9.32
N HIS A 84 -13.72 -6.08 8.80
CA HIS A 84 -13.04 -7.36 8.60
C HIS A 84 -12.73 -8.05 9.93
N GLY A 85 -12.20 -7.30 10.91
CA GLY A 85 -11.91 -7.83 12.24
C GLY A 85 -13.14 -8.43 12.92
N GLN A 86 -14.29 -7.76 12.84
CA GLN A 86 -15.55 -8.28 13.37
C GLN A 86 -16.05 -9.52 12.61
N ALA A 87 -15.99 -9.50 11.28
CA ALA A 87 -16.43 -10.62 10.45
C ALA A 87 -15.57 -11.87 10.67
N PHE A 88 -14.25 -11.69 10.71
CA PHE A 88 -13.27 -12.75 10.98
C PHE A 88 -13.45 -13.35 12.37
N ASN A 89 -13.56 -12.50 13.41
CA ASN A 89 -13.77 -12.96 14.77
C ASN A 89 -15.06 -13.78 14.91
N ARG A 90 -16.14 -13.36 14.25
CA ARG A 90 -17.41 -14.09 14.24
C ARG A 90 -17.29 -15.44 13.51
N ARG A 91 -16.67 -15.48 12.32
CA ARG A 91 -16.52 -16.70 11.52
C ARG A 91 -15.65 -17.75 12.20
N HIS A 92 -14.60 -17.32 12.88
CA HIS A 92 -13.56 -18.20 13.42
C HIS A 92 -13.61 -18.33 14.95
N ALA A 93 -14.73 -17.94 15.58
CA ALA A 93 -14.93 -17.99 17.04
C ALA A 93 -13.79 -17.36 17.85
N ARG A 94 -13.26 -16.22 17.38
CA ARG A 94 -12.18 -15.48 18.03
C ARG A 94 -12.70 -14.23 18.73
N SER A 95 -11.90 -13.71 19.65
CA SER A 95 -12.10 -12.43 20.32
C SER A 95 -10.81 -11.61 20.34
N GLY A 96 -10.94 -10.31 20.55
CA GLY A 96 -9.80 -9.39 20.64
C GLY A 96 -9.41 -8.76 19.29
N SER A 97 -8.26 -8.09 19.28
CA SER A 97 -7.76 -7.38 18.09
C SER A 97 -7.21 -8.38 17.06
N LEU A 98 -7.71 -8.28 15.82
CA LEU A 98 -7.13 -8.99 14.68
C LEU A 98 -5.80 -8.37 14.23
N TRP A 99 -5.65 -7.05 14.40
CA TRP A 99 -4.57 -6.27 13.81
C TRP A 99 -3.48 -5.90 14.83
N ASP A 100 -2.25 -5.75 14.34
CA ASP A 100 -1.09 -5.27 15.08
C ASP A 100 -1.09 -3.73 15.20
N GLY A 101 -2.21 -3.20 15.72
CA GLY A 101 -2.43 -1.78 15.91
C GLY A 101 -2.61 -0.99 14.61
N ARG A 102 -1.90 0.15 14.51
CA ARG A 102 -2.06 1.13 13.44
C ARG A 102 -1.36 0.69 12.15
N PHE A 103 -2.07 0.77 11.02
CA PHE A 103 -1.47 0.66 9.68
C PHE A 103 -0.32 1.66 9.47
N ARG A 104 0.57 1.32 8.54
CA ARG A 104 1.69 2.14 8.06
C ARG A 104 1.36 2.66 6.67
N ALA A 105 1.78 3.89 6.38
CA ALA A 105 1.66 4.49 5.05
C ALA A 105 2.87 5.39 4.80
N VAL A 106 3.42 5.32 3.60
CA VAL A 106 4.51 6.19 3.13
C VAL A 106 4.21 6.68 1.72
N PRO A 107 4.34 8.00 1.43
CA PRO A 107 4.20 8.49 0.08
C PRO A 107 5.35 7.97 -0.78
N ILE A 108 5.06 7.68 -2.04
CA ILE A 108 6.05 7.33 -3.04
C ILE A 108 6.00 8.36 -4.16
N ASP A 109 7.14 8.59 -4.78
CA ASP A 109 7.23 9.34 -6.02
C ASP A 109 6.56 8.54 -7.14
N GLY A 110 6.00 9.25 -8.11
CA GLY A 110 5.32 8.66 -9.25
C GLY A 110 6.31 7.90 -10.12
N GLU A 111 6.91 8.58 -11.09
CA GLU A 111 8.03 8.02 -11.82
C GLU A 111 9.33 8.21 -11.01
N PRO A 112 10.23 7.20 -10.96
CA PRO A 112 10.17 5.90 -11.65
C PRO A 112 9.56 4.78 -10.77
N HIS A 113 8.99 5.08 -9.61
CA HIS A 113 8.73 4.06 -8.57
C HIS A 113 7.37 3.39 -8.63
N LEU A 114 6.36 4.01 -9.26
CA LEU A 114 4.97 3.54 -9.17
C LEU A 114 4.78 2.15 -9.78
N LEU A 115 5.23 1.89 -11.01
CA LEU A 115 5.05 0.58 -11.65
C LEU A 115 5.82 -0.52 -10.92
N ALA A 116 6.99 -0.21 -10.36
CA ALA A 116 7.74 -1.13 -9.50
C ALA A 116 6.99 -1.41 -8.19
N ALA A 117 6.36 -0.38 -7.60
CA ALA A 117 5.54 -0.52 -6.40
C ALA A 117 4.27 -1.33 -6.64
N MET A 118 3.61 -1.17 -7.80
CA MET A 118 2.47 -1.99 -8.22
C MET A 118 2.87 -3.47 -8.27
N ARG A 119 3.92 -3.80 -9.05
CA ARG A 119 4.45 -5.18 -9.15
C ARG A 119 4.80 -5.75 -7.78
N TYR A 120 5.50 -4.97 -6.94
CA TYR A 120 5.85 -5.38 -5.58
C TYR A 120 4.61 -5.71 -4.74
N VAL A 121 3.64 -4.79 -4.67
CA VAL A 121 2.40 -4.96 -3.89
C VAL A 121 1.62 -6.18 -4.36
N GLU A 122 1.51 -6.39 -5.67
CA GLU A 122 0.77 -7.50 -6.24
C GLU A 122 1.45 -8.86 -6.04
N SER A 123 2.79 -8.87 -6.04
CA SER A 123 3.59 -10.09 -5.88
C SER A 123 3.68 -10.60 -4.44
N VAL A 124 3.18 -9.84 -3.44
CA VAL A 124 3.14 -10.33 -2.05
C VAL A 124 2.04 -11.37 -1.83
N ALA A 125 1.03 -11.39 -2.68
CA ALA A 125 -0.09 -12.30 -2.59
C ALA A 125 0.35 -13.73 -3.00
N PRO A 126 -0.20 -14.78 -2.37
CA PRO A 126 0.15 -16.16 -2.69
C PRO A 126 -0.34 -16.59 -4.08
N ASP A 127 -1.40 -15.96 -4.58
CA ASP A 127 -1.98 -16.20 -5.89
C ASP A 127 -2.72 -14.95 -6.41
N LEU A 128 -3.15 -15.01 -7.67
CA LEU A 128 -3.81 -13.90 -8.37
C LEU A 128 -5.20 -13.55 -7.84
N ARG A 129 -5.90 -14.44 -7.11
CA ARG A 129 -7.23 -14.13 -6.55
C ARG A 129 -7.14 -13.20 -5.35
N ALA A 130 -5.99 -13.19 -4.69
CA ALA A 130 -5.65 -12.32 -3.58
C ALA A 130 -4.85 -11.07 -4.03
N SER A 131 -4.80 -10.78 -5.33
CA SER A 131 -3.98 -9.73 -5.93
C SER A 131 -4.77 -8.92 -6.96
N SER A 132 -4.48 -7.63 -7.07
CA SER A 132 -4.99 -6.81 -8.19
C SER A 132 -4.33 -7.15 -9.52
N ALA A 133 -3.27 -7.99 -9.55
CA ALA A 133 -2.60 -8.34 -10.80
C ALA A 133 -3.55 -8.96 -11.82
N ALA A 134 -4.57 -9.73 -11.39
CA ALA A 134 -5.58 -10.26 -12.30
C ALA A 134 -6.28 -9.15 -13.11
N HIS A 135 -6.48 -7.97 -12.52
CA HIS A 135 -7.01 -6.80 -13.21
C HIS A 135 -6.06 -6.27 -14.27
N HIS A 136 -4.83 -5.93 -13.86
CA HIS A 136 -3.87 -5.30 -14.77
C HIS A 136 -3.34 -6.23 -15.88
N LEU A 137 -3.48 -7.54 -15.70
CA LEU A 137 -3.16 -8.59 -16.68
C LEU A 137 -4.32 -8.90 -17.64
N GLY A 138 -5.45 -8.20 -17.55
CA GLY A 138 -6.62 -8.41 -18.42
C GLY A 138 -7.40 -9.70 -18.12
N GLN A 139 -7.20 -10.31 -16.95
CA GLN A 139 -7.84 -11.57 -16.58
C GLN A 139 -9.17 -11.37 -15.83
N ALA A 140 -9.36 -10.20 -15.22
CA ALA A 140 -10.57 -9.85 -14.49
C ALA A 140 -10.81 -8.34 -14.51
N ILE A 141 -12.05 -7.92 -14.25
CA ILE A 141 -12.36 -6.52 -13.95
C ILE A 141 -12.58 -6.44 -12.44
N ASP A 142 -11.80 -5.60 -11.77
CA ASP A 142 -11.92 -5.38 -10.33
C ASP A 142 -12.36 -3.95 -10.04
N HIS A 143 -13.53 -3.81 -9.42
CA HIS A 143 -14.12 -2.53 -9.07
C HIS A 143 -13.44 -1.85 -7.87
N ALA A 144 -12.60 -2.57 -7.12
CA ALA A 144 -11.76 -1.97 -6.09
C ALA A 144 -10.58 -1.20 -6.71
N VAL A 145 -10.19 -1.52 -7.94
CA VAL A 145 -9.01 -0.95 -8.59
C VAL A 145 -9.37 0.32 -9.36
N SER A 146 -8.52 1.32 -9.22
CA SER A 146 -8.53 2.57 -9.97
C SER A 146 -7.17 2.73 -10.61
N ASP A 147 -7.07 2.46 -11.91
CA ASP A 147 -5.82 2.53 -12.66
C ASP A 147 -5.13 3.90 -12.52
N HIS A 148 -3.84 3.90 -12.18
CA HIS A 148 -3.04 5.12 -12.07
C HIS A 148 -2.65 5.67 -13.47
N PRO A 149 -2.54 6.99 -13.69
CA PRO A 149 -2.13 7.56 -14.98
C PRO A 149 -0.86 6.96 -15.61
N LEU A 150 0.12 6.56 -14.81
CA LEU A 150 1.34 5.89 -15.32
C LEU A 150 1.08 4.46 -15.81
N TYR A 151 0.10 3.75 -15.26
CA TYR A 151 -0.39 2.51 -15.87
C TYR A 151 -1.12 2.83 -17.18
N TRP A 152 -1.96 3.87 -17.21
CA TRP A 152 -2.62 4.33 -18.44
C TRP A 152 -1.63 4.63 -19.57
N ALA A 153 -0.51 5.27 -19.23
CA ALA A 153 0.54 5.68 -20.17
C ALA A 153 1.31 4.52 -20.81
N LEU A 154 1.21 3.28 -20.28
CA LEU A 154 1.89 2.13 -20.88
C LEU A 154 1.39 1.86 -22.31
N GLY A 155 0.11 2.07 -22.60
CA GLY A 155 -0.46 1.73 -23.90
C GLY A 155 -1.72 2.49 -24.27
N ASN A 156 -1.90 2.67 -25.58
CA ASN A 156 -3.01 3.44 -26.16
C ASN A 156 -4.32 2.64 -26.25
N THR A 157 -4.26 1.32 -26.03
CA THR A 157 -5.43 0.43 -25.95
C THR A 157 -5.33 -0.43 -24.69
N PRO A 158 -6.46 -0.96 -24.16
CA PRO A 158 -6.43 -1.89 -23.04
C PRO A 158 -5.49 -3.09 -23.29
N PHE A 159 -5.58 -3.72 -24.47
CA PHE A 159 -4.73 -4.86 -24.83
C PHE A 159 -3.23 -4.54 -24.86
N ASP A 160 -2.84 -3.40 -25.45
CA ASP A 160 -1.43 -2.97 -25.50
C ASP A 160 -0.89 -2.71 -24.09
N ARG A 161 -1.72 -2.11 -23.22
CA ARG A 161 -1.39 -1.84 -21.84
C ARG A 161 -1.22 -3.12 -21.02
N GLU A 162 -2.19 -4.02 -21.09
CA GLU A 162 -2.17 -5.32 -20.41
C GLU A 162 -0.96 -6.14 -20.84
N MET A 163 -0.66 -6.17 -22.15
CA MET A 163 0.51 -6.86 -22.69
C MET A 163 1.83 -6.27 -22.16
N LYS A 164 1.98 -4.95 -22.18
CA LYS A 164 3.19 -4.29 -21.67
C LYS A 164 3.33 -4.44 -20.16
N TYR A 165 2.23 -4.32 -19.42
CA TYR A 165 2.24 -4.56 -17.98
C TYR A 165 2.58 -6.00 -17.65
N LYS A 166 2.02 -6.98 -18.39
CA LYS A 166 2.38 -8.39 -18.24
C LYS A 166 3.88 -8.62 -18.45
N ALA A 167 4.44 -8.11 -19.54
CA ALA A 167 5.88 -8.22 -19.81
C ALA A 167 6.74 -7.56 -18.71
N TRP A 168 6.27 -6.46 -18.12
CA TRP A 168 6.91 -5.80 -16.98
C TRP A 168 6.78 -6.60 -15.67
N PHE A 169 5.60 -7.18 -15.43
CA PHE A 169 5.28 -7.98 -14.25
C PHE A 169 6.11 -9.27 -14.21
N GLU A 170 6.27 -9.94 -15.36
CA GLU A 170 7.04 -11.18 -15.51
C GLU A 170 8.55 -11.02 -15.22
N GLN A 171 9.09 -9.80 -15.25
CA GLN A 171 10.46 -9.53 -14.81
C GLN A 171 10.66 -9.80 -13.31
N GLY A 172 9.58 -9.82 -12.54
CA GLY A 172 9.59 -10.06 -11.10
C GLY A 172 10.21 -8.93 -10.29
N THR A 173 10.02 -8.99 -8.97
CA THR A 173 10.65 -8.04 -8.03
C THR A 173 11.91 -8.66 -7.44
N SER A 174 13.04 -8.00 -7.64
CA SER A 174 14.31 -8.43 -7.04
C SER A 174 14.26 -8.33 -5.50
N SER A 175 15.05 -9.15 -4.80
CA SER A 175 15.14 -9.11 -3.33
C SER A 175 15.52 -7.72 -2.80
N ALA A 176 16.45 -7.04 -3.47
CA ALA A 176 16.88 -5.68 -3.11
C ALA A 176 15.76 -4.65 -3.28
N GLU A 177 14.96 -4.76 -4.35
CA GLU A 177 13.80 -3.89 -4.60
C GLU A 177 12.68 -4.13 -3.56
N ALA A 178 12.34 -5.38 -3.29
CA ALA A 178 11.37 -5.73 -2.25
C ALA A 178 11.80 -5.23 -0.86
N ASP A 179 13.10 -5.34 -0.56
CA ASP A 179 13.68 -4.83 0.69
C ASP A 179 13.60 -3.32 0.79
N ARG A 180 13.84 -2.60 -0.31
CA ARG A 180 13.69 -1.13 -0.37
C ARG A 180 12.26 -0.72 0.03
N PHE A 181 11.25 -1.35 -0.58
CA PHE A 181 9.85 -1.08 -0.27
C PHE A 181 9.50 -1.44 1.19
N ARG A 182 9.86 -2.64 1.67
CA ARG A 182 9.63 -3.05 3.06
C ARG A 182 10.29 -2.11 4.07
N ARG A 183 11.53 -1.70 3.81
CA ARG A 183 12.27 -0.79 4.70
C ARG A 183 11.61 0.58 4.76
N ALA A 184 11.18 1.12 3.63
CA ALA A 184 10.47 2.40 3.62
C ALA A 184 9.19 2.35 4.45
N VAL A 185 8.33 1.36 4.24
CA VAL A 185 7.07 1.22 5.01
C VAL A 185 7.35 1.00 6.52
N SER A 186 8.30 0.13 6.86
CA SER A 186 8.63 -0.20 8.25
C SER A 186 9.28 0.96 9.01
N GLN A 187 10.09 1.78 8.34
CA GLN A 187 10.73 2.96 8.93
C GLN A 187 9.84 4.21 8.83
N GLY A 188 8.87 4.20 7.92
CA GLY A 188 7.93 5.30 7.70
C GLY A 188 8.50 6.44 6.88
N TRP A 189 9.50 6.21 6.02
CA TRP A 189 10.10 7.24 5.18
C TRP A 189 9.52 7.23 3.76
N PRO A 190 9.33 8.40 3.13
CA PRO A 190 8.96 8.50 1.72
C PRO A 190 9.93 7.75 0.80
N LEU A 191 9.44 7.29 -0.34
CA LEU A 191 10.27 6.75 -1.42
C LEU A 191 10.29 7.71 -2.59
N GLY A 192 11.36 8.47 -2.72
CA GLY A 192 11.60 9.39 -3.83
C GLY A 192 12.85 10.20 -3.56
N GLU A 193 13.25 11.02 -4.52
CA GLU A 193 14.50 11.77 -4.48
C GLU A 193 14.32 13.20 -5.00
N GLY A 194 15.28 14.08 -4.73
CA GLY A 194 15.32 15.44 -5.26
C GLY A 194 14.02 16.23 -5.06
N ALA A 195 13.46 16.70 -6.18
CA ALA A 195 12.28 17.57 -6.22
C ALA A 195 11.07 16.99 -5.45
N PHE A 196 10.87 15.67 -5.48
CA PHE A 196 9.77 15.05 -4.75
C PHE A 196 9.89 15.24 -3.22
N LEU A 197 11.09 15.10 -2.67
CA LEU A 197 11.31 15.33 -1.25
C LEU A 197 11.20 16.81 -0.89
N ASP A 198 11.64 17.69 -1.79
CA ASP A 198 11.51 19.14 -1.61
C ASP A 198 10.03 19.56 -1.61
N ASP A 199 9.22 19.07 -2.54
CA ASP A 199 7.78 19.30 -2.60
C ASP A 199 7.07 18.77 -1.34
N LEU A 200 7.39 17.53 -0.93
CA LEU A 200 6.85 16.96 0.30
C LEU A 200 7.20 17.81 1.53
N SER A 201 8.38 18.44 1.56
CA SER A 201 8.82 19.25 2.70
C SER A 201 7.99 20.53 2.85
N GLN A 202 7.43 21.02 1.74
CA GLN A 202 6.51 22.16 1.74
C GLN A 202 5.10 21.77 2.22
N LEU A 203 4.71 20.51 1.98
CA LEU A 203 3.39 19.98 2.33
C LEU A 203 3.30 19.42 3.76
N THR A 204 4.44 19.22 4.44
CA THR A 204 4.44 18.69 5.80
C THR A 204 5.55 19.27 6.68
N SER A 205 5.23 19.51 7.94
CA SER A 205 6.23 19.79 8.99
C SER A 205 6.95 18.53 9.48
N ARG A 206 6.54 17.34 9.01
CA ARG A 206 7.17 16.07 9.38
C ARG A 206 8.50 15.92 8.63
N ARG A 207 9.54 15.51 9.36
CA ARG A 207 10.81 15.11 8.76
C ARG A 207 10.61 13.99 7.73
N LEU A 208 11.36 14.07 6.64
CA LEU A 208 11.30 13.13 5.52
C LEU A 208 12.47 12.12 5.51
N ALA A 209 13.46 12.30 6.40
CA ALA A 209 14.58 11.38 6.56
C ALA A 209 14.97 11.18 8.03
N ALA A 210 15.63 10.05 8.31
CA ALA A 210 16.19 9.76 9.62
C ALA A 210 17.37 10.70 9.93
N ARG A 211 17.55 11.04 11.21
CA ARG A 211 18.79 11.70 11.65
C ARG A 211 19.96 10.73 11.53
N PRO A 212 21.17 11.21 11.17
CA PRO A 212 22.38 10.41 11.30
C PRO A 212 22.47 9.84 12.72
N ARG A 213 22.80 8.54 12.81
CA ARG A 213 23.02 7.88 14.11
C ARG A 213 24.35 8.38 14.69
N GLY A 214 24.30 9.09 15.81
CA GLY A 214 25.50 9.55 16.52
C GLY A 214 25.28 10.83 17.33
N ARG A 215 26.16 11.08 18.30
CA ARG A 215 26.25 12.37 19.00
C ARG A 215 26.64 13.45 17.97
N PRO A 216 26.02 14.64 17.97
CA PRO A 216 26.47 15.73 17.11
C PRO A 216 27.98 15.97 17.31
N PRO A 217 28.77 16.16 16.24
CA PRO A 217 30.17 16.50 16.40
C PRO A 217 30.28 17.74 17.28
N LYS A 218 31.21 17.74 18.25
CA LYS A 218 31.49 18.95 19.04
C LYS A 218 31.95 20.03 18.06
N THR A 219 31.20 21.12 17.98
CA THR A 219 31.66 22.33 17.31
C THR A 219 32.92 22.80 18.04
N SER A 220 34.08 22.75 17.38
CA SER A 220 35.29 23.44 17.85
C SER A 220 34.99 24.94 17.78
N ALA A 221 34.94 25.59 18.94
CA ALA A 221 34.99 27.05 19.04
C ALA A 221 36.43 27.52 18.89
#